data_AF-A0A959X8T1-F1
#
_entry.id   AF-A0A959X8T1-F1
#
_cell.length_a   1.000
_cell.length_b   1.000
_cell.length_c   1.000
_cell.angle_alpha   90.00
_cell.angle_beta   90.00
_cell.angle_gamma   90.00
#
_symmetry.space_group_name_H-M   'P 1'
#
loop_
_entity.id
_entity.type
_entity.pdbx_description
1 polymer ?
#
loop_
_entity_poly.entity_id
_entity_poly.type
_entity_poly.pdbx_seq_one_letter_code
_entity_poly.pdbx_strand_id
1 'polypeptide(L)'
;MEEGQRVIGTAKAAISTAGDKGNADIRNVESPMSNLVAQMFSATLSNGDKEFIGVQNPGGTRDSFDKGDVTFREAALTLPFANSLFTTSLTGAQFKKVLEQQWQRDLNGNVPTRAFLQLGLSKNVSYTYDESLPEGSRITSVSMNGKPMSMKKTYRVGSGSFLITGGDNFWEFANGANTADTGLNDLSSWVDYVKAASPLKPDYTKRGVSASVSGKLVPGGKAVTVTLGKALADGVAPQTLDMLLVAGNPKVTPPLANTKVKAYLGKKLVGTGKVTDGVGTVKIALKKGAKVSKGTRTLKLVVSPSGTRVLLPVEVSKPAPQCSKNHKHDKSCKDKLPSKAKDDKKKPSKDKKKAVKPRTK
;
A
#
# COMPACT_ATOMS: atom_id res chain seq x y z
N MET A 1 -12.57 33.65 -27.05
CA MET A 1 -12.55 33.88 -25.60
C MET A 1 -13.73 33.22 -24.88
N GLU A 2 -14.85 32.95 -25.57
CA GLU A 2 -16.08 32.38 -24.98
C GLU A 2 -15.97 30.89 -24.60
N GLU A 3 -15.33 30.06 -25.45
CA GLU A 3 -15.25 28.61 -25.24
C GLU A 3 -14.54 28.22 -23.92
N GLY A 4 -13.55 29.01 -23.49
CA GLY A 4 -12.81 28.75 -22.25
C GLY A 4 -13.64 28.92 -20.97
N GLN A 5 -14.64 29.80 -20.97
CA GLN A 5 -15.50 30.07 -19.82
C GLN A 5 -16.69 29.11 -19.74
N ARG A 6 -16.92 28.30 -20.79
CA ARG A 6 -18.01 27.33 -20.84
C ARG A 6 -17.90 26.35 -19.67
N VAL A 7 -18.92 26.33 -18.83
CA VAL A 7 -19.03 25.34 -17.74
C VAL A 7 -19.33 23.97 -18.33
N ILE A 8 -18.50 22.99 -17.98
CA ILE A 8 -18.62 21.59 -18.45
C ILE A 8 -19.02 20.64 -17.33
N GLY A 9 -19.09 21.10 -16.08
CA GLY A 9 -19.47 20.28 -14.94
C GLY A 9 -19.33 21.06 -13.64
N THR A 10 -19.45 20.38 -12.51
CA THR A 10 -19.25 20.97 -11.19
C THR A 10 -18.45 20.04 -10.27
N ALA A 11 -17.77 20.59 -9.27
CA ALA A 11 -17.09 19.85 -8.21
C ALA A 11 -17.66 20.22 -6.83
N LYS A 12 -18.06 19.21 -6.03
CA LYS A 12 -18.67 19.44 -4.70
C LYS A 12 -17.69 20.01 -3.66
N ALA A 13 -16.41 19.76 -3.88
CA ALA A 13 -15.28 20.29 -3.14
C ALA A 13 -14.10 20.36 -4.12
N ALA A 14 -13.07 21.11 -3.76
CA ALA A 14 -11.86 21.16 -4.57
C ALA A 14 -11.26 19.76 -4.76
N ILE A 15 -10.63 19.55 -5.91
CA ILE A 15 -9.96 18.30 -6.30
C ILE A 15 -8.55 18.67 -6.71
N SER A 16 -7.58 18.26 -5.91
CA SER A 16 -6.22 18.83 -6.00
C SER A 16 -5.24 17.90 -6.67
N THR A 17 -4.30 18.50 -7.40
CA THR A 17 -3.00 17.90 -7.68
C THR A 17 -2.21 17.70 -6.39
N ALA A 18 -1.09 16.98 -6.49
CA ALA A 18 -0.16 16.87 -5.38
C ALA A 18 0.47 18.24 -5.10
N GLY A 19 0.75 18.52 -3.82
CA GLY A 19 1.48 19.72 -3.41
C GLY A 19 0.65 20.90 -2.92
N ASP A 20 1.33 21.78 -2.18
CA ASP A 20 0.71 22.92 -1.50
C ASP A 20 0.36 24.02 -2.51
N LYS A 21 -0.78 24.68 -2.30
CA LYS A 21 -1.29 25.76 -3.16
C LYS A 21 -1.50 25.38 -4.64
N GLY A 22 -1.69 24.10 -4.96
CA GLY A 22 -1.93 23.66 -6.35
C GLY A 22 -0.67 23.57 -7.21
N ASN A 23 0.51 23.39 -6.60
CA ASN A 23 1.75 23.21 -7.36
C ASN A 23 1.90 21.79 -7.92
N ALA A 24 1.50 21.59 -9.17
CA ALA A 24 1.65 20.35 -9.93
C ALA A 24 3.11 19.89 -10.17
N ASP A 25 4.13 20.58 -9.63
CA ASP A 25 5.52 20.13 -9.69
C ASP A 25 5.89 19.11 -8.61
N ILE A 26 5.06 18.96 -7.58
CA ILE A 26 5.22 17.87 -6.60
C ILE A 26 4.76 16.57 -7.27
N ARG A 27 5.69 15.61 -7.38
CA ARG A 27 5.44 14.35 -8.10
C ARG A 27 5.52 13.10 -7.23
N ASN A 28 5.96 13.23 -5.98
CA ASN A 28 6.18 12.11 -5.08
C ASN A 28 5.03 11.90 -4.07
N VAL A 29 3.94 12.67 -4.14
CA VAL A 29 2.78 12.58 -3.24
C VAL A 29 1.54 12.18 -4.05
N GLU A 30 0.71 11.30 -3.48
CA GLU A 30 -0.52 10.87 -4.13
C GLU A 30 -1.56 11.99 -4.08
N SER A 31 -2.34 12.17 -5.16
CA SER A 31 -3.32 13.25 -5.22
C SER A 31 -4.70 12.79 -5.71
N PRO A 32 -5.79 13.42 -5.21
CA PRO A 32 -7.13 13.19 -5.72
C PRO A 32 -7.25 13.43 -7.22
N MET A 33 -6.61 14.47 -7.77
CA MET A 33 -6.70 14.80 -9.20
C MET A 33 -6.02 13.74 -10.07
N SER A 34 -4.80 13.29 -9.73
CA SER A 34 -4.14 12.25 -10.53
C SER A 34 -4.90 10.93 -10.49
N ASN A 35 -5.52 10.59 -9.34
CA ASN A 35 -6.41 9.43 -9.25
C ASN A 35 -7.70 9.62 -10.08
N LEU A 36 -8.23 10.84 -10.16
CA LEU A 36 -9.42 11.15 -10.95
C LEU A 36 -9.14 11.05 -12.46
N VAL A 37 -7.99 11.55 -12.92
CA VAL A 37 -7.53 11.38 -14.31
C VAL A 37 -7.30 9.90 -14.62
N ALA A 38 -6.66 9.16 -13.71
CA ALA A 38 -6.53 7.71 -13.85
C ALA A 38 -7.91 7.02 -13.94
N GLN A 39 -8.90 7.51 -13.18
CA GLN A 39 -10.27 7.01 -13.27
C GLN A 39 -10.94 7.34 -14.61
N MET A 40 -10.62 8.47 -15.24
CA MET A 40 -11.08 8.79 -16.60
C MET A 40 -10.60 7.75 -17.60
N PHE A 41 -9.30 7.39 -17.62
CA PHE A 41 -8.82 6.36 -18.55
C PHE A 41 -9.59 5.04 -18.39
N SER A 42 -9.86 4.64 -17.15
CA SER A 42 -10.66 3.44 -16.88
C SER A 42 -12.11 3.58 -17.37
N ALA A 43 -12.77 4.71 -17.11
CA ALA A 43 -14.15 4.94 -17.52
C ALA A 43 -14.29 5.00 -19.05
N THR A 44 -13.35 5.64 -19.73
CA THR A 44 -13.37 5.86 -21.19
C THR A 44 -12.96 4.61 -21.96
N LEU A 45 -11.94 3.88 -21.49
CA LEU A 45 -11.28 2.83 -22.29
C LEU A 45 -11.64 1.39 -21.87
N SER A 46 -12.33 1.20 -20.74
CA SER A 46 -12.61 -0.16 -20.22
C SER A 46 -13.44 -1.03 -21.17
N ASN A 47 -14.34 -0.42 -21.96
CA ASN A 47 -15.30 -1.15 -22.80
C ASN A 47 -16.02 -2.28 -22.03
N GLY A 48 -16.43 -2.01 -20.79
CA GLY A 48 -17.10 -2.98 -19.91
C GLY A 48 -16.19 -3.92 -19.11
N ASP A 49 -14.86 -3.89 -19.33
CA ASP A 49 -13.90 -4.65 -18.51
C ASP A 49 -13.80 -4.06 -17.09
N LYS A 50 -14.33 -4.81 -16.11
CA LYS A 50 -14.36 -4.42 -14.69
C LYS A 50 -12.97 -4.46 -14.02
N GLU A 51 -11.97 -5.04 -14.68
CA GLU A 51 -10.59 -5.13 -14.21
C GLU A 51 -9.63 -4.26 -15.03
N PHE A 52 -10.16 -3.41 -15.92
CA PHE A 52 -9.36 -2.42 -16.66
C PHE A 52 -8.70 -1.43 -15.70
N ILE A 53 -7.40 -1.21 -15.87
CA ILE A 53 -6.61 -0.32 -15.02
C ILE A 53 -6.37 0.99 -15.76
N GLY A 54 -6.88 2.09 -15.23
CA GLY A 54 -6.40 3.41 -15.62
C GLY A 54 -5.21 3.85 -14.76
N VAL A 55 -4.19 4.44 -15.39
CA VAL A 55 -2.97 4.96 -14.74
C VAL A 55 -2.68 6.38 -15.23
N GLN A 56 -2.21 7.23 -14.34
CA GLN A 56 -1.74 8.58 -14.68
C GLN A 56 -0.38 8.84 -14.03
N ASN A 57 0.57 9.38 -14.79
CA ASN A 57 1.83 9.86 -14.22
C ASN A 57 1.63 11.22 -13.54
N PRO A 58 2.33 11.51 -12.43
CA PRO A 58 2.10 12.74 -11.67
C PRO A 58 2.45 13.99 -12.48
N GLY A 59 3.48 13.92 -13.33
CA GLY A 59 3.88 15.04 -14.20
C GLY A 59 2.86 15.38 -15.28
N GLY A 60 1.98 14.45 -15.65
CA GLY A 60 0.93 14.65 -16.66
C GLY A 60 -0.29 15.43 -16.16
N THR A 61 -0.43 15.62 -14.84
CA THR A 61 -1.59 16.31 -14.23
C THR A 61 -1.16 17.69 -13.76
N ARG A 62 -1.70 18.77 -14.34
CA ARG A 62 -1.10 20.11 -14.21
C ARG A 62 -1.92 21.16 -13.46
N ASP A 63 -3.22 20.95 -13.27
CA ASP A 63 -4.07 21.87 -12.51
C ASP A 63 -5.11 21.13 -11.68
N SER A 64 -5.61 21.83 -10.66
CA SER A 64 -6.66 21.40 -9.74
C SER A 64 -8.00 22.02 -10.14
N PHE A 65 -9.10 21.44 -9.66
CA PHE A 65 -10.42 22.06 -9.72
C PHE A 65 -10.78 22.71 -8.40
N ASP A 66 -11.32 23.93 -8.47
CA ASP A 66 -11.97 24.58 -7.36
C ASP A 66 -13.33 23.91 -7.05
N LYS A 67 -13.88 24.22 -5.87
CA LYS A 67 -15.28 23.88 -5.59
C LYS A 67 -16.20 24.78 -6.43
N GLY A 68 -17.22 24.19 -7.05
CA GLY A 68 -18.20 24.93 -7.85
C GLY A 68 -18.14 24.52 -9.31
N ASP A 69 -18.32 25.47 -10.21
CA ASP A 69 -18.28 25.24 -11.64
C ASP A 69 -16.89 24.82 -12.10
N VAL A 70 -16.85 23.88 -13.04
CA VAL A 70 -15.63 23.46 -13.73
C VAL A 70 -15.78 23.89 -15.18
N THR A 71 -14.85 24.74 -15.63
CA THR A 71 -14.84 25.30 -16.98
C THR A 71 -13.99 24.46 -17.94
N PHE A 72 -14.24 24.63 -19.25
CA PHE A 72 -13.40 24.05 -20.28
C PHE A 72 -11.93 24.47 -20.14
N ARG A 73 -11.66 25.74 -19.80
CA ARG A 73 -10.28 26.23 -19.57
C ARG A 73 -9.60 25.48 -18.43
N GLU A 74 -10.26 25.25 -17.31
CA GLU A 74 -9.68 24.48 -16.20
C GLU A 74 -9.40 23.03 -16.59
N ALA A 75 -10.29 22.40 -17.37
CA ALA A 75 -10.05 21.07 -17.89
C ALA A 75 -8.83 21.04 -18.84
N ALA A 76 -8.69 22.02 -19.73
CA ALA A 76 -7.53 22.15 -20.61
C ALA A 76 -6.21 22.39 -19.86
N LEU A 77 -6.26 23.16 -18.76
CA LEU A 77 -5.10 23.35 -17.89
C LEU A 77 -4.73 22.08 -17.10
N THR A 78 -5.68 21.18 -16.85
CA THR A 78 -5.42 19.93 -16.13
C THR A 78 -4.56 18.96 -16.95
N LEU A 79 -4.85 18.82 -18.25
CA LEU A 79 -4.15 17.93 -19.19
C LEU A 79 -3.71 18.71 -20.45
N PRO A 80 -2.65 19.53 -20.37
CA PRO A 80 -2.29 20.48 -21.44
C PRO A 80 -1.40 19.88 -22.54
N PHE A 81 -1.16 18.57 -22.52
CA PHE A 81 -0.12 17.93 -23.34
C PHE A 81 -0.62 17.35 -24.66
N ALA A 82 -1.95 17.34 -24.89
CA ALA A 82 -2.56 16.79 -26.10
C ALA A 82 -2.13 15.34 -26.40
N ASN A 83 -1.99 14.51 -25.36
CA ASN A 83 -1.63 13.11 -25.53
C ASN A 83 -2.79 12.33 -26.16
N SER A 84 -2.49 11.38 -27.05
CA SER A 84 -3.42 10.32 -27.40
C SER A 84 -3.61 9.34 -26.23
N LEU A 85 -4.80 8.77 -26.12
CA LEU A 85 -5.11 7.69 -25.18
C LEU A 85 -4.63 6.36 -25.76
N PHE A 86 -3.74 5.69 -25.05
CA PHE A 86 -3.21 4.39 -25.43
C PHE A 86 -3.69 3.31 -24.47
N THR A 87 -3.78 2.09 -24.98
CA THR A 87 -3.96 0.88 -24.16
C THR A 87 -2.80 -0.07 -24.35
N THR A 88 -2.53 -0.90 -23.34
CA THR A 88 -1.61 -2.04 -23.41
C THR A 88 -2.08 -3.16 -22.48
N SER A 89 -1.54 -4.36 -22.65
CA SER A 89 -1.85 -5.54 -21.84
C SER A 89 -0.63 -5.96 -21.03
N LEU A 90 -0.74 -5.95 -19.70
CA LEU A 90 0.32 -6.35 -18.77
C LEU A 90 -0.12 -7.54 -17.94
N THR A 91 0.77 -8.51 -17.72
CA THR A 91 0.55 -9.48 -16.63
C THR A 91 0.57 -8.77 -15.28
N GLY A 92 -0.05 -9.35 -14.25
CA GLY A 92 0.02 -8.79 -12.90
C GLY A 92 1.46 -8.64 -12.40
N ALA A 93 2.39 -9.51 -12.82
CA ALA A 93 3.81 -9.39 -12.54
C ALA A 93 4.45 -8.16 -13.22
N GLN A 94 4.12 -7.90 -14.48
CA GLN A 94 4.58 -6.71 -15.20
C GLN A 94 3.99 -5.43 -14.58
N PHE A 95 2.69 -5.44 -14.23
CA PHE A 95 2.09 -4.31 -13.55
C PHE A 95 2.70 -4.06 -12.16
N LYS A 96 3.06 -5.13 -11.42
CA LYS A 96 3.85 -4.98 -10.19
C LYS A 96 5.19 -4.30 -10.48
N LYS A 97 5.89 -4.69 -11.55
CA LYS A 97 7.17 -4.07 -11.95
C LYS A 97 7.00 -2.60 -12.33
N VAL A 98 5.91 -2.21 -13.00
CA VAL A 98 5.56 -0.79 -13.20
C VAL A 98 5.46 -0.04 -11.86
N LEU A 99 4.81 -0.63 -10.86
CA LEU A 99 4.70 0.01 -9.54
C LEU A 99 6.04 0.11 -8.81
N GLU A 100 6.96 -0.86 -9.01
CA GLU A 100 8.34 -0.80 -8.52
C GLU A 100 9.16 0.30 -9.24
N GLN A 101 8.86 0.62 -10.49
CA GLN A 101 9.51 1.71 -11.22
C GLN A 101 9.14 3.11 -10.69
N GLN A 102 8.18 3.23 -9.75
CA GLN A 102 7.96 4.49 -9.05
C GLN A 102 9.21 4.94 -8.29
N TRP A 103 10.05 4.01 -7.84
CA TRP A 103 11.42 4.29 -7.41
C TRP A 103 12.30 4.38 -8.64
N GLN A 104 12.66 5.60 -8.99
CA GLN A 104 13.15 5.93 -10.32
C GLN A 104 14.62 5.56 -10.52
N ARG A 105 14.92 5.10 -11.73
CA ARG A 105 16.25 4.91 -12.26
C ARG A 105 16.33 5.53 -13.64
N ASP A 106 17.43 6.19 -13.95
CA ASP A 106 17.72 6.58 -15.34
C ASP A 106 18.25 5.37 -16.15
N LEU A 107 18.50 5.56 -17.46
CA LEU A 107 19.00 4.52 -18.34
C LEU A 107 20.38 3.96 -17.94
N ASN A 108 21.14 4.71 -17.13
CA ASN A 108 22.45 4.30 -16.61
C ASN A 108 22.34 3.63 -15.23
N GLY A 109 21.14 3.50 -14.67
CA GLY A 109 20.89 2.94 -13.34
C GLY A 109 21.10 3.91 -12.18
N ASN A 110 21.34 5.20 -12.45
CA ASN A 110 21.47 6.21 -11.39
C ASN A 110 20.09 6.63 -10.85
N VAL A 111 20.06 7.12 -9.61
CA VAL A 111 18.85 7.76 -9.07
C VAL A 111 18.78 9.19 -9.63
N PRO A 112 17.74 9.56 -10.41
CA PRO A 112 17.57 10.92 -10.90
C PRO A 112 17.13 11.86 -9.76
N THR A 113 17.19 13.17 -9.98
CA THR A 113 16.76 14.19 -9.00
C THR A 113 15.34 13.94 -8.46
N ARG A 114 14.44 13.45 -9.33
CA ARG A 114 13.12 12.96 -8.92
C ARG A 114 13.20 11.46 -8.65
N ALA A 115 13.69 11.11 -7.46
CA ALA A 115 13.91 9.71 -7.06
C ALA A 115 12.63 8.88 -6.92
N PHE A 116 11.47 9.54 -6.76
CA PHE A 116 10.17 8.87 -6.67
C PHE A 116 9.09 9.61 -7.47
N LEU A 117 8.29 8.86 -8.23
CA LEU A 117 7.12 9.36 -8.96
C LEU A 117 5.88 8.57 -8.53
N GLN A 118 4.93 9.25 -7.88
CA GLN A 118 3.70 8.64 -7.40
C GLN A 118 2.68 8.55 -8.54
N LEU A 119 2.41 7.33 -9.01
CA LEU A 119 1.37 7.10 -10.00
C LEU A 119 -0.02 7.35 -9.40
N GLY A 120 -0.87 8.03 -10.17
CA GLY A 120 -2.31 8.05 -9.96
C GLY A 120 -2.94 6.78 -10.51
N LEU A 121 -3.85 6.18 -9.75
CA LEU A 121 -4.49 4.91 -10.12
C LEU A 121 -6.02 4.99 -10.02
N SER A 122 -6.68 4.35 -10.98
CA SER A 122 -8.13 4.10 -10.94
C SER A 122 -8.54 3.30 -9.68
N LYS A 123 -9.79 3.48 -9.23
CA LYS A 123 -10.24 3.04 -7.89
C LYS A 123 -10.28 1.53 -7.66
N ASN A 124 -10.20 0.75 -8.72
CA ASN A 124 -10.22 -0.71 -8.66
C ASN A 124 -8.86 -1.32 -8.31
N VAL A 125 -7.76 -0.56 -8.39
CA VAL A 125 -6.41 -1.05 -8.09
C VAL A 125 -5.78 -0.29 -6.92
N SER A 126 -5.09 -1.02 -6.05
CA SER A 126 -4.30 -0.44 -4.96
C SER A 126 -3.14 -1.36 -4.60
N TYR A 127 -2.13 -0.84 -3.92
CA TYR A 127 -0.93 -1.61 -3.57
C TYR A 127 -0.42 -1.23 -2.18
N THR A 128 0.34 -2.15 -1.60
CA THR A 128 1.14 -1.89 -0.40
C THR A 128 2.60 -1.94 -0.74
N TYR A 129 3.40 -1.18 0.01
CA TYR A 129 4.83 -1.21 -0.13
C TYR A 129 5.57 -1.15 1.21
N ASP A 130 6.81 -1.60 1.20
CA ASP A 130 7.77 -1.45 2.29
C ASP A 130 9.10 -1.01 1.67
N GLU A 131 9.44 0.26 1.87
CA GLU A 131 10.64 0.87 1.26
C GLU A 131 11.94 0.38 1.90
N SER A 132 11.88 -0.29 3.06
CA SER A 132 13.04 -0.93 3.69
C SER A 132 13.48 -2.21 2.97
N LEU A 133 12.63 -2.75 2.08
CA LEU A 133 12.98 -3.91 1.27
C LEU A 133 13.90 -3.52 0.10
N PRO A 134 14.69 -4.47 -0.42
CA PRO A 134 15.49 -4.25 -1.61
C PRO A 134 14.66 -3.74 -2.80
N GLU A 135 15.30 -2.94 -3.65
CA GLU A 135 14.71 -2.47 -4.90
C GLU A 135 14.17 -3.63 -5.75
N GLY A 136 13.01 -3.43 -6.39
CA GLY A 136 12.29 -4.49 -7.10
C GLY A 136 11.50 -5.44 -6.20
N SER A 137 11.61 -5.29 -4.88
CA SER A 137 10.83 -6.05 -3.89
C SER A 137 10.05 -5.14 -2.92
N ARG A 138 9.96 -3.84 -3.18
CA ARG A 138 9.30 -2.87 -2.29
C ARG A 138 7.80 -3.01 -2.33
N ILE A 139 7.20 -3.36 -3.46
CA ILE A 139 5.77 -3.65 -3.59
C ILE A 139 5.47 -5.00 -2.93
N THR A 140 4.82 -4.95 -1.78
CA THR A 140 4.51 -6.14 -0.97
C THR A 140 3.18 -6.79 -1.35
N SER A 141 2.26 -6.02 -1.93
CA SER A 141 1.01 -6.56 -2.47
C SER A 141 0.39 -5.64 -3.52
N VAL A 142 -0.38 -6.23 -4.43
CA VAL A 142 -1.26 -5.50 -5.36
C VAL A 142 -2.65 -6.09 -5.25
N SER A 143 -3.66 -5.23 -5.21
CA SER A 143 -5.06 -5.58 -5.10
C SER A 143 -5.83 -5.12 -6.32
N MET A 144 -6.72 -5.96 -6.81
CA MET A 144 -7.68 -5.68 -7.88
C MET A 144 -9.09 -5.93 -7.35
N ASN A 145 -9.98 -4.94 -7.45
CA ASN A 145 -11.37 -5.00 -6.98
C ASN A 145 -11.50 -5.52 -5.52
N GLY A 146 -10.59 -5.08 -4.65
CA GLY A 146 -10.56 -5.48 -3.24
C GLY A 146 -10.17 -6.93 -2.97
N LYS A 147 -9.53 -7.61 -3.95
CA LYS A 147 -8.95 -8.95 -3.83
C LYS A 147 -7.48 -8.92 -4.24
N PRO A 148 -6.63 -9.84 -3.76
CA PRO A 148 -5.25 -9.94 -4.25
C PRO A 148 -5.21 -10.14 -5.77
N MET A 149 -4.37 -9.36 -6.45
CA MET A 149 -4.16 -9.47 -7.89
C MET A 149 -3.44 -10.78 -8.23
N SER A 150 -3.89 -11.48 -9.27
CA SER A 150 -3.14 -12.61 -9.81
C SER A 150 -1.95 -12.12 -10.64
N MET A 151 -0.73 -12.55 -10.30
CA MET A 151 0.50 -12.17 -11.01
C MET A 151 0.62 -12.78 -12.41
N LYS A 152 -0.07 -13.91 -12.67
CA LYS A 152 -0.04 -14.61 -13.97
C LYS A 152 -1.13 -14.15 -14.93
N LYS A 153 -2.18 -13.50 -14.42
CA LYS A 153 -3.28 -13.00 -15.24
C LYS A 153 -2.85 -11.73 -15.96
N THR A 154 -3.31 -11.55 -17.20
CA THR A 154 -3.18 -10.32 -17.97
C THR A 154 -4.33 -9.36 -17.69
N TYR A 155 -4.01 -8.08 -17.55
CA TYR A 155 -4.94 -6.98 -17.34
C TYR A 155 -4.74 -5.94 -18.45
N ARG A 156 -5.83 -5.36 -18.95
CA ARG A 156 -5.74 -4.19 -19.82
C ARG A 156 -5.45 -2.95 -18.97
N VAL A 157 -4.56 -2.12 -19.48
CA VAL A 157 -4.13 -0.87 -18.85
C VAL A 157 -4.27 0.27 -19.87
N GLY A 158 -4.76 1.42 -19.41
CA GLY A 158 -4.90 2.63 -20.22
C GLY A 158 -4.25 3.83 -19.57
N SER A 159 -3.61 4.66 -20.38
CA SER A 159 -2.99 5.92 -20.00
C SER A 159 -2.76 6.81 -21.22
N GLY A 160 -2.09 7.95 -21.05
CA GLY A 160 -1.58 8.75 -22.16
C GLY A 160 -0.43 8.02 -22.88
N SER A 161 -0.28 8.29 -24.19
CA SER A 161 0.74 7.70 -25.06
C SER A 161 2.15 7.77 -24.44
N PHE A 162 2.54 8.94 -23.93
CA PHE A 162 3.83 9.16 -23.26
C PHE A 162 4.17 8.08 -22.21
N LEU A 163 3.22 7.75 -21.32
CA LEU A 163 3.48 6.78 -20.26
C LEU A 163 3.46 5.35 -20.79
N ILE A 164 2.51 5.03 -21.68
CA ILE A 164 2.40 3.69 -22.28
C ILE A 164 3.65 3.33 -23.09
N THR A 165 4.29 4.31 -23.74
CA THR A 165 5.54 4.11 -24.48
C THR A 165 6.79 4.15 -23.59
N GLY A 166 6.66 4.14 -22.26
CA GLY A 166 7.77 4.04 -21.32
C GLY A 166 8.34 5.37 -20.82
N GLY A 167 7.61 6.48 -20.98
CA GLY A 167 7.96 7.78 -20.40
C GLY A 167 8.08 7.76 -18.88
N ASP A 168 8.72 8.78 -18.31
CA ASP A 168 8.99 8.90 -16.86
C ASP A 168 9.70 7.64 -16.28
N ASN A 169 10.56 7.01 -17.08
CA ASN A 169 11.28 5.77 -16.76
C ASN A 169 10.40 4.55 -16.41
N PHE A 170 9.10 4.58 -16.74
CA PHE A 170 8.19 3.45 -16.57
C PHE A 170 8.27 2.48 -17.76
N TRP A 171 9.49 2.05 -18.09
CA TRP A 171 9.78 1.27 -19.31
C TRP A 171 8.99 -0.03 -19.42
N GLU A 172 8.50 -0.59 -18.31
CA GLU A 172 7.75 -1.85 -18.35
C GLU A 172 6.42 -1.72 -19.08
N PHE A 173 5.85 -0.50 -19.19
CA PHE A 173 4.67 -0.30 -20.04
C PHE A 173 4.93 -0.63 -21.52
N ALA A 174 6.12 -0.30 -22.03
CA ALA A 174 6.49 -0.55 -23.42
C ALA A 174 6.69 -2.06 -23.73
N ASN A 175 6.85 -2.89 -22.70
CA ASN A 175 6.94 -4.35 -22.81
C ASN A 175 5.56 -5.05 -22.76
N GLY A 176 4.47 -4.28 -22.74
CA GLY A 176 3.12 -4.82 -22.80
C GLY A 176 2.72 -5.32 -24.19
N ALA A 177 1.73 -6.20 -24.23
CA ALA A 177 1.19 -6.76 -25.47
C ALA A 177 -0.06 -6.03 -25.93
N ASN A 178 -0.41 -6.16 -27.21
CA ASN A 178 -1.60 -5.55 -27.81
C ASN A 178 -1.69 -4.04 -27.55
N THR A 179 -0.54 -3.35 -27.61
CA THR A 179 -0.48 -1.91 -27.43
C THR A 179 -1.14 -1.22 -28.62
N ALA A 180 -2.05 -0.29 -28.36
CA ALA A 180 -2.82 0.39 -29.40
C ALA A 180 -3.10 1.86 -29.04
N ASP A 181 -2.97 2.73 -30.03
CA ASP A 181 -3.60 4.04 -30.04
C ASP A 181 -5.11 3.86 -30.21
N THR A 182 -5.89 4.54 -29.37
CA THR A 182 -7.36 4.47 -29.41
C THR A 182 -7.96 5.49 -30.37
N GLY A 183 -7.16 6.42 -30.90
CA GLY A 183 -7.61 7.55 -31.71
C GLY A 183 -8.27 8.67 -30.91
N LEU A 184 -8.36 8.53 -29.58
CA LEU A 184 -8.92 9.53 -28.68
C LEU A 184 -7.82 10.43 -28.12
N ASN A 185 -8.08 11.74 -28.00
CA ASN A 185 -7.17 12.68 -27.33
C ASN A 185 -7.57 12.89 -25.87
N ASP A 186 -6.60 13.27 -25.03
CA ASP A 186 -6.76 13.45 -23.59
C ASP A 186 -7.74 14.57 -23.23
N LEU A 187 -7.68 15.72 -23.89
CA LEU A 187 -8.54 16.86 -23.57
C LEU A 187 -10.02 16.56 -23.83
N SER A 188 -10.40 16.06 -25.02
CA SER A 188 -11.81 15.75 -25.32
C SER A 188 -12.33 14.64 -24.40
N SER A 189 -11.52 13.60 -24.17
CA SER A 189 -11.88 12.49 -23.28
C SER A 189 -12.05 12.96 -21.83
N TRP A 190 -11.20 13.88 -21.38
CA TRP A 190 -11.29 14.47 -20.05
C TRP A 190 -12.51 15.37 -19.89
N VAL A 191 -12.78 16.24 -20.87
CA VAL A 191 -13.97 17.09 -20.87
C VAL A 191 -15.25 16.26 -20.84
N ASP A 192 -15.34 15.20 -21.65
CA ASP A 192 -16.52 14.34 -21.67
C ASP A 192 -16.67 13.52 -20.39
N TYR A 193 -15.57 13.06 -19.81
CA TYR A 193 -15.59 12.45 -18.49
C TYR A 193 -16.06 13.42 -17.40
N VAL A 194 -15.59 14.67 -17.38
CA VAL A 194 -16.01 15.68 -16.41
C VAL A 194 -17.52 15.95 -16.51
N LYS A 195 -18.07 16.08 -17.72
CA LYS A 195 -19.51 16.21 -17.96
C LYS A 195 -20.28 15.01 -17.41
N ALA A 196 -19.84 13.80 -17.76
CA ALA A 196 -20.53 12.57 -17.39
C ALA A 196 -20.44 12.25 -15.89
N ALA A 197 -19.35 12.64 -15.23
CA ALA A 197 -19.11 12.39 -13.80
C ALA A 197 -19.58 13.55 -12.89
N SER A 198 -20.15 14.62 -13.46
CA SER A 198 -20.66 15.77 -12.71
C SER A 198 -21.88 15.38 -11.84
N PRO A 199 -21.96 15.82 -10.57
CA PRO A 199 -20.96 16.59 -9.84
C PRO A 199 -19.79 15.72 -9.35
N LEU A 200 -18.57 16.17 -9.66
CA LEU A 200 -17.32 15.56 -9.21
C LEU A 200 -17.16 15.66 -7.68
N LYS A 201 -16.45 14.70 -7.10
CA LYS A 201 -16.09 14.69 -5.68
C LYS A 201 -14.64 14.22 -5.52
N PRO A 202 -13.88 14.77 -4.56
CA PRO A 202 -12.59 14.21 -4.22
C PRO A 202 -12.74 12.80 -3.67
N ASP A 203 -11.86 11.89 -4.10
CA ASP A 203 -11.72 10.56 -3.54
C ASP A 203 -10.52 10.55 -2.58
N TYR A 204 -10.80 10.32 -1.30
CA TYR A 204 -9.80 10.30 -0.23
C TYR A 204 -9.17 8.92 -0.02
N THR A 205 -9.59 7.90 -0.78
CA THR A 205 -9.02 6.56 -0.64
C THR A 205 -7.62 6.51 -1.26
N LYS A 206 -6.62 6.10 -0.47
CA LYS A 206 -5.24 5.93 -0.94
C LYS A 206 -5.13 4.71 -1.87
N ARG A 207 -4.30 4.83 -2.90
CA ARG A 207 -3.95 3.75 -3.83
C ARG A 207 -2.64 3.09 -3.43
N GLY A 208 -1.67 3.87 -2.93
CA GLY A 208 -0.39 3.37 -2.42
C GLY A 208 -0.28 3.58 -0.91
N VAL A 209 -0.04 2.50 -0.15
CA VAL A 209 0.09 2.58 1.32
C VAL A 209 1.34 1.85 1.79
N SER A 210 2.24 2.56 2.47
CA SER A 210 3.34 1.90 3.20
C SER A 210 2.77 1.04 4.31
N ALA A 211 3.24 -0.20 4.44
CA ALA A 211 2.71 -1.15 5.41
C ALA A 211 3.78 -2.11 5.91
N SER A 212 3.90 -2.25 7.24
CA SER A 212 4.82 -3.19 7.88
C SER A 212 4.15 -3.96 9.01
N VAL A 213 4.68 -5.15 9.29
CA VAL A 213 4.16 -6.08 10.31
C VAL A 213 5.31 -6.54 11.19
N SER A 214 5.17 -6.38 12.51
CA SER A 214 6.26 -6.65 13.46
C SER A 214 6.59 -8.14 13.66
N GLY A 215 5.87 -9.07 13.01
CA GLY A 215 6.10 -10.50 13.17
C GLY A 215 4.95 -11.38 12.68
N LYS A 216 5.04 -12.68 13.02
CA LYS A 216 4.04 -13.69 12.63
C LYS A 216 2.88 -13.74 13.61
N LEU A 217 1.68 -13.95 13.09
CA LEU A 217 0.50 -14.15 13.93
C LEU A 217 0.46 -15.58 14.46
N VAL A 218 0.26 -15.72 15.77
CA VAL A 218 0.18 -17.01 16.45
C VAL A 218 -1.08 -17.06 17.32
N PRO A 219 -1.98 -18.04 17.16
CA PRO A 219 -3.12 -18.22 18.07
C PRO A 219 -2.67 -18.38 19.53
N GLY A 220 -3.12 -17.50 20.42
CA GLY A 220 -2.70 -17.46 21.82
C GLY A 220 -1.28 -16.91 22.04
N GLY A 221 -0.63 -16.39 21.00
CA GLY A 221 0.69 -15.76 21.10
C GLY A 221 0.62 -14.26 21.44
N LYS A 222 1.79 -13.61 21.43
CA LYS A 222 1.91 -12.16 21.62
C LYS A 222 1.19 -11.40 20.50
N ALA A 223 0.72 -10.20 20.81
CA ALA A 223 0.17 -9.31 19.81
C ALA A 223 1.26 -8.90 18.80
N VAL A 224 0.86 -8.81 17.54
CA VAL A 224 1.67 -8.27 16.45
C VAL A 224 1.18 -6.86 16.15
N THR A 225 2.11 -5.95 15.86
CA THR A 225 1.78 -4.58 15.45
C THR A 225 1.83 -4.48 13.94
N VAL A 226 0.78 -3.90 13.36
CA VAL A 226 0.75 -3.47 11.96
C VAL A 226 0.82 -1.95 11.95
N THR A 227 1.77 -1.42 11.18
CA THR A 227 1.95 0.02 10.96
C THR A 227 1.64 0.35 9.52
N LEU A 228 0.86 1.41 9.28
CA LEU A 228 0.43 1.87 7.97
C LEU A 228 0.76 3.36 7.79
N GLY A 229 1.16 3.76 6.58
CA GLY A 229 1.36 5.17 6.23
C GLY A 229 2.56 5.82 6.94
N LYS A 230 3.52 5.02 7.42
CA LYS A 230 4.76 5.52 8.00
C LYS A 230 5.84 5.54 6.92
N ALA A 231 6.27 6.72 6.52
CA ALA A 231 7.43 6.88 5.63
C ALA A 231 8.71 6.36 6.31
N LEU A 232 9.62 5.81 5.51
CA LEU A 232 10.97 5.48 5.96
C LEU A 232 11.75 6.79 6.13
N ALA A 233 12.56 6.92 7.19
CA ALA A 233 13.24 8.17 7.53
C ALA A 233 14.11 8.72 6.39
N ASP A 234 14.85 7.83 5.71
CA ASP A 234 15.68 8.15 4.54
C ASP A 234 15.04 7.65 3.22
N GLY A 235 13.72 7.41 3.26
CA GLY A 235 12.94 6.98 2.11
C GLY A 235 12.58 8.14 1.18
N VAL A 236 12.23 7.80 -0.06
CA VAL A 236 11.80 8.77 -1.08
C VAL A 236 10.30 8.69 -1.37
N ALA A 237 9.59 7.72 -0.77
CA ALA A 237 8.14 7.55 -0.90
C ALA A 237 7.38 8.03 0.37
N PRO A 238 7.00 9.31 0.46
CA PRO A 238 6.51 9.95 1.69
C PRO A 238 5.03 9.68 2.00
N GLN A 239 4.40 8.64 1.45
CA GLN A 239 2.95 8.47 1.59
C GLN A 239 2.55 8.21 3.04
N THR A 240 1.58 9.00 3.52
CA THR A 240 0.82 8.73 4.74
C THR A 240 -0.58 8.22 4.40
N LEU A 241 -1.36 7.80 5.41
CA LEU A 241 -2.76 7.41 5.23
C LEU A 241 -3.68 8.58 4.88
N ASP A 242 -3.25 9.80 5.20
CA ASP A 242 -4.02 11.00 4.95
C ASP A 242 -3.63 11.56 3.58
N MET A 243 -4.63 11.98 2.80
CA MET A 243 -4.39 12.80 1.62
C MET A 243 -4.09 14.22 2.12
N LEU A 244 -2.86 14.42 2.62
CA LEU A 244 -2.38 15.70 3.12
C LEU A 244 -2.19 16.65 1.94
N LEU A 245 -2.96 17.72 1.95
CA LEU A 245 -2.85 18.84 1.02
C LEU A 245 -2.87 20.09 1.90
N VAL A 246 -1.81 20.89 1.91
CA VAL A 246 -1.69 22.00 2.88
C VAL A 246 -2.75 23.06 2.62
N ALA A 247 -3.45 23.42 3.69
CA ALA A 247 -4.57 24.35 3.70
C ALA A 247 -4.18 25.79 3.31
N GLY A 248 -5.17 26.57 2.86
CA GLY A 248 -5.02 28.02 2.61
C GLY A 248 -5.20 28.46 1.15
N ASN A 249 -5.55 27.55 0.23
CA ASN A 249 -5.90 27.87 -1.17
C ASN A 249 -7.24 27.19 -1.53
N PRO A 250 -8.17 27.86 -2.25
CA PRO A 250 -9.45 27.26 -2.67
C PRO A 250 -9.31 25.99 -3.51
N LYS A 251 -8.19 25.80 -4.22
CA LYS A 251 -7.86 24.60 -5.02
C LYS A 251 -7.35 23.43 -4.18
N VAL A 252 -7.37 23.53 -2.86
CA VAL A 252 -6.92 22.49 -1.93
C VAL A 252 -8.12 21.70 -1.44
N THR A 253 -8.11 20.40 -1.73
CA THR A 253 -9.12 19.45 -1.29
C THR A 253 -9.14 19.49 0.24
N PRO A 254 -10.31 19.66 0.87
CA PRO A 254 -10.40 19.72 2.32
C PRO A 254 -9.69 18.54 2.97
N PRO A 255 -8.82 18.75 3.98
CA PRO A 255 -8.11 17.65 4.60
C PRO A 255 -9.10 16.68 5.23
N LEU A 256 -8.89 15.38 4.98
CA LEU A 256 -9.63 14.31 5.63
C LEU A 256 -8.67 13.50 6.50
N ALA A 257 -8.55 13.89 7.77
CA ALA A 257 -7.74 13.17 8.74
C ALA A 257 -8.40 11.82 9.08
N ASN A 258 -7.68 10.73 8.80
CA ASN A 258 -8.08 9.43 9.29
C ASN A 258 -7.81 9.35 10.80
N THR A 259 -8.66 8.58 11.50
CA THR A 259 -8.58 8.47 12.96
C THR A 259 -8.56 7.03 13.44
N LYS A 260 -9.02 6.08 12.62
CA LYS A 260 -9.22 4.69 13.01
C LYS A 260 -8.84 3.73 11.90
N VAL A 261 -8.34 2.56 12.30
CA VAL A 261 -8.13 1.41 11.41
C VAL A 261 -8.78 0.18 12.02
N LYS A 262 -9.52 -0.59 11.21
CA LYS A 262 -10.06 -1.90 11.61
C LYS A 262 -9.37 -2.99 10.79
N ALA A 263 -8.88 -4.03 11.45
CA ALA A 263 -8.18 -5.15 10.83
C ALA A 263 -9.02 -6.43 10.87
N TYR A 264 -9.11 -7.11 9.73
CA TYR A 264 -9.94 -8.28 9.52
C TYR A 264 -9.15 -9.44 8.93
N LEU A 265 -9.35 -10.65 9.47
CA LEU A 265 -8.98 -11.90 8.81
C LEU A 265 -10.26 -12.58 8.33
N GLY A 266 -10.43 -12.66 7.01
CA GLY A 266 -11.71 -13.01 6.40
C GLY A 266 -12.80 -12.01 6.81
N LYS A 267 -13.88 -12.49 7.43
CA LYS A 267 -14.97 -11.65 7.96
C LYS A 267 -14.77 -11.26 9.43
N LYS A 268 -13.78 -11.84 10.12
CA LYS A 268 -13.59 -11.65 11.57
C LYS A 268 -12.74 -10.42 11.85
N LEU A 269 -13.24 -9.51 12.70
CA LEU A 269 -12.45 -8.42 13.26
C LEU A 269 -11.40 -8.99 14.23
N VAL A 270 -10.13 -8.67 14.00
CA VAL A 270 -8.98 -9.18 14.79
C VAL A 270 -8.16 -8.09 15.45
N GLY A 271 -8.42 -6.82 15.13
CA GLY A 271 -7.78 -5.69 15.76
C GLY A 271 -8.43 -4.37 15.37
N THR A 272 -8.26 -3.37 16.22
CA THR A 272 -8.62 -1.98 15.96
C THR A 272 -7.45 -1.10 16.38
N GLY A 273 -7.21 -0.04 15.62
CA GLY A 273 -6.11 0.88 15.86
C GLY A 273 -6.54 2.32 15.66
N LYS A 274 -5.62 3.22 16.02
CA LYS A 274 -5.75 4.66 15.79
C LYS A 274 -4.87 5.08 14.62
N VAL A 275 -5.28 6.16 13.97
CA VAL A 275 -4.42 6.92 13.07
C VAL A 275 -4.10 8.24 13.76
N THR A 276 -2.81 8.59 13.80
CA THR A 276 -2.30 9.84 14.33
C THR A 276 -1.27 10.35 13.33
N ASP A 277 -1.43 11.60 12.89
CA ASP A 277 -0.57 12.25 11.90
C ASP A 277 -0.36 11.40 10.64
N GLY A 278 -1.44 10.86 10.08
CA GLY A 278 -1.41 9.98 8.91
C GLY A 278 -0.79 8.60 9.14
N VAL A 279 -0.36 8.26 10.36
CA VAL A 279 0.22 6.95 10.69
C VAL A 279 -0.78 6.09 11.44
N GLY A 280 -1.18 4.97 10.83
CA GLY A 280 -2.07 3.99 11.44
C GLY A 280 -1.30 2.92 12.20
N THR A 281 -1.68 2.66 13.46
CA THR A 281 -1.10 1.56 14.25
C THR A 281 -2.20 0.64 14.78
N VAL A 282 -2.13 -0.65 14.43
CA VAL A 282 -3.08 -1.68 14.87
C VAL A 282 -2.34 -2.80 15.60
N LYS A 283 -2.74 -3.09 16.84
CA LYS A 283 -2.30 -4.30 17.55
C LYS A 283 -3.28 -5.43 17.26
N ILE A 284 -2.75 -6.57 16.84
CA ILE A 284 -3.53 -7.75 16.44
C ILE A 284 -3.09 -8.94 17.30
N ALA A 285 -4.04 -9.54 18.01
CA ALA A 285 -3.81 -10.76 18.78
C ALA A 285 -4.87 -11.80 18.42
N LEU A 286 -4.42 -13.00 18.05
CA LEU A 286 -5.31 -14.12 17.81
C LEU A 286 -5.61 -14.81 19.14
N LYS A 287 -6.89 -14.93 19.51
CA LYS A 287 -7.31 -15.67 20.71
C LYS A 287 -6.82 -17.14 20.65
N LYS A 288 -6.50 -17.73 21.81
CA LYS A 288 -6.22 -19.18 21.91
C LYS A 288 -7.40 -19.96 21.32
N GLY A 289 -7.11 -20.97 20.49
CA GLY A 289 -8.13 -21.76 19.80
C GLY A 289 -8.79 -21.09 18.60
N ALA A 290 -8.30 -19.92 18.15
CA ALA A 290 -8.78 -19.31 16.90
C ALA A 290 -8.58 -20.26 15.71
N LYS A 291 -9.68 -20.59 15.02
CA LYS A 291 -9.68 -21.41 13.78
C LYS A 291 -9.17 -20.59 12.59
N VAL A 292 -7.87 -20.25 12.60
CA VAL A 292 -7.17 -19.61 11.48
C VAL A 292 -6.13 -20.59 10.96
N SER A 293 -6.23 -20.95 9.69
CA SER A 293 -5.33 -21.88 9.03
C SER A 293 -3.91 -21.30 8.88
N LYS A 294 -2.89 -22.15 9.07
CA LYS A 294 -1.47 -21.79 8.94
C LYS A 294 -1.06 -21.30 7.54
N GLY A 295 0.06 -20.60 7.46
CA GLY A 295 0.65 -20.05 6.22
C GLY A 295 0.22 -18.60 5.96
N THR A 296 0.52 -18.11 4.76
CA THR A 296 0.19 -16.75 4.34
C THR A 296 -1.32 -16.54 4.30
N ARG A 297 -1.78 -15.46 4.94
CA ARG A 297 -3.17 -15.02 4.95
C ARG A 297 -3.25 -13.55 4.56
N THR A 298 -4.36 -13.16 3.96
CA THR A 298 -4.62 -11.76 3.66
C THR A 298 -5.30 -11.11 4.86
N LEU A 299 -4.58 -10.16 5.48
CA LEU A 299 -5.14 -9.23 6.44
C LEU A 299 -5.74 -8.05 5.70
N LYS A 300 -7.04 -7.82 5.86
CA LYS A 300 -7.72 -6.65 5.31
C LYS A 300 -7.81 -5.57 6.37
N LEU A 301 -7.21 -4.41 6.12
CA LEU A 301 -7.34 -3.23 6.96
C LEU A 301 -8.26 -2.21 6.28
N VAL A 302 -9.15 -1.59 7.05
CA VAL A 302 -10.05 -0.54 6.59
C VAL A 302 -9.80 0.70 7.42
N VAL A 303 -9.38 1.77 6.76
CA VAL A 303 -9.07 3.07 7.37
C VAL A 303 -10.32 3.95 7.31
N SER A 304 -10.58 4.72 8.37
CA SER A 304 -11.74 5.60 8.45
C SER A 304 -11.34 7.03 8.84
N PRO A 305 -12.00 8.05 8.27
CA PRO A 305 -13.22 7.96 7.44
C PRO A 305 -12.99 7.80 5.93
N SER A 306 -11.75 7.85 5.43
CA SER A 306 -11.47 7.77 3.98
C SER A 306 -12.05 6.52 3.30
N GLY A 307 -12.12 5.39 4.02
CA GLY A 307 -12.53 4.11 3.45
C GLY A 307 -11.39 3.37 2.75
N THR A 308 -10.14 3.87 2.84
CA THR A 308 -8.95 3.21 2.27
C THR A 308 -8.88 1.75 2.71
N ARG A 309 -8.75 0.84 1.76
CA ARG A 309 -8.65 -0.60 1.99
C ARG A 309 -7.23 -1.07 1.68
N VAL A 310 -6.61 -1.71 2.67
CA VAL A 310 -5.26 -2.26 2.56
C VAL A 310 -5.37 -3.78 2.67
N LEU A 311 -4.82 -4.51 1.70
CA LEU A 311 -4.68 -5.96 1.78
C LEU A 311 -3.21 -6.29 2.03
N LEU A 312 -2.91 -6.90 3.17
CA LEU A 312 -1.54 -7.18 3.58
C LEU A 312 -1.34 -8.69 3.73
N PRO A 313 -0.38 -9.32 3.03
CA PRO A 313 0.00 -10.70 3.33
C PRO A 313 0.63 -10.77 4.73
N VAL A 314 0.11 -11.67 5.58
CA VAL A 314 0.62 -11.94 6.92
C VAL A 314 0.82 -13.43 7.12
N GLU A 315 1.92 -13.81 7.77
CA GLU A 315 2.20 -15.19 8.10
C GLU A 315 1.50 -15.62 9.39
N VAL A 316 0.77 -16.74 9.33
CA VAL A 316 0.15 -17.38 10.50
C VAL A 316 0.86 -18.69 10.81
N SER A 317 1.42 -18.82 12.02
CA SER A 317 2.08 -20.06 12.47
C SER A 317 1.30 -20.79 13.56
N LYS A 318 1.65 -22.06 13.79
CA LYS A 318 1.05 -22.86 14.87
C LYS A 318 1.53 -22.34 16.23
N PRO A 319 0.69 -22.41 17.29
CA PRO A 319 1.15 -22.22 18.65
C PRO A 319 2.26 -23.22 18.96
N ALA A 320 3.31 -22.78 19.64
CA ALA A 320 4.32 -23.71 20.16
C ALA A 320 3.63 -24.72 21.10
N PRO A 321 4.05 -26.00 21.12
CA PRO A 321 3.53 -26.97 22.08
C PRO A 321 3.66 -26.41 23.51
N GLN A 322 2.57 -26.41 24.27
CA GLN A 322 2.65 -26.08 25.69
C GLN A 322 3.27 -27.28 26.39
N CYS A 323 4.57 -27.22 26.64
CA CYS A 323 5.27 -28.23 27.43
C CYS A 323 4.70 -28.23 28.85
N SER A 324 3.82 -29.18 29.15
CA SER A 324 3.37 -29.45 30.52
C SER A 324 4.20 -30.58 31.12
N LYS A 325 4.12 -30.78 32.45
CA LYS A 325 4.80 -31.89 33.16
C LYS A 325 4.47 -33.28 32.58
N ASN A 326 3.39 -33.42 31.81
CA ASN A 326 2.96 -34.67 31.17
C ASN A 326 3.56 -34.86 29.76
N HIS A 327 4.26 -33.87 29.20
CA HIS A 327 4.84 -33.92 27.84
C HIS A 327 6.35 -34.20 27.84
N LYS A 328 6.88 -34.85 28.89
CA LYS A 328 8.33 -35.13 29.06
C LYS A 328 8.96 -35.94 27.92
N HIS A 329 8.17 -36.63 27.12
CA HIS A 329 8.64 -37.47 26.01
C HIS A 329 8.58 -36.78 24.64
N ASP A 330 8.02 -35.57 24.54
CA ASP A 330 8.03 -34.79 23.30
C ASP A 330 9.42 -34.17 23.09
N LYS A 331 10.08 -34.52 21.97
CA LYS A 331 11.43 -34.02 21.61
C LYS A 331 11.48 -32.48 21.56
N SER A 332 10.37 -31.80 21.30
CA SER A 332 10.28 -30.34 21.26
C SER A 332 10.25 -29.66 22.64
N CYS A 333 10.09 -30.45 23.72
CA CYS A 333 9.96 -29.99 25.10
C CYS A 333 11.13 -30.35 26.02
N LYS A 334 12.11 -31.12 25.53
CA LYS A 334 13.24 -31.60 26.34
C LYS A 334 14.12 -30.48 26.92
N ASP A 335 14.29 -29.38 26.18
CA ASP A 335 15.22 -28.30 26.56
C ASP A 335 14.55 -27.10 27.25
N LYS A 336 13.23 -27.15 27.49
CA LYS A 336 12.45 -26.01 28.02
C LYS A 336 11.82 -26.24 29.40
N LEU A 337 12.04 -27.41 29.99
CA LEU A 337 11.62 -27.71 31.36
C LEU A 337 12.82 -27.51 32.30
N PRO A 338 12.67 -26.77 33.42
CA PRO A 338 13.77 -26.63 34.38
C PRO A 338 14.17 -28.03 34.87
N SER A 339 15.47 -28.36 34.74
CA SER A 339 16.01 -29.58 35.31
C SER A 339 15.72 -29.55 36.82
N LYS A 340 15.13 -30.63 37.34
CA LYS A 340 15.05 -30.79 38.79
C LYS A 340 16.50 -30.86 39.29
N ALA A 341 16.97 -29.81 39.95
CA ALA A 341 18.15 -29.91 40.80
C ALA A 341 17.93 -31.09 41.74
N LYS A 342 18.83 -32.07 41.69
CA LYS A 342 18.88 -33.13 42.70
C LYS A 342 19.37 -32.46 43.97
N ASP A 343 18.51 -32.39 44.98
CA ASP A 343 18.93 -32.11 46.36
C ASP A 343 19.88 -33.22 46.80
N ASP A 344 21.18 -32.95 46.78
CA ASP A 344 22.20 -33.76 47.44
C ASP A 344 22.04 -33.59 48.96
N LYS A 345 21.21 -34.44 49.56
CA LYS A 345 21.21 -34.66 51.02
C LYS A 345 22.52 -35.37 51.40
N LYS A 346 23.49 -34.57 51.84
CA LYS A 346 24.71 -35.01 52.55
C LYS A 346 24.31 -35.89 53.75
N LYS A 347 24.67 -37.17 53.73
CA LYS A 347 24.48 -38.14 54.82
C LYS A 347 25.79 -38.23 55.62
N PRO A 348 25.80 -38.24 56.97
CA PRO A 348 27.04 -38.23 57.75
C PRO A 348 27.75 -39.59 57.72
N SER A 349 29.08 -39.58 57.60
CA SER A 349 29.95 -40.76 57.64
C SER A 349 30.03 -41.34 59.06
N LYS A 350 29.86 -42.67 59.17
CA LYS A 350 30.12 -43.43 60.40
C LYS A 350 31.62 -43.73 60.51
N ASP A 351 32.25 -43.22 61.57
CA ASP A 351 33.54 -43.67 62.05
C ASP A 351 33.48 -45.13 62.52
N LYS A 352 34.39 -45.97 62.03
CA LYS A 352 34.79 -47.22 62.68
C LYS A 352 36.30 -47.22 62.90
N LYS A 353 36.64 -47.16 64.19
CA LYS A 353 37.92 -47.43 64.83
C LYS A 353 38.69 -48.58 64.15
N LYS A 354 39.98 -48.37 63.87
CA LYS A 354 41.00 -49.42 63.99
C LYS A 354 42.29 -48.80 64.55
N ALA A 355 42.71 -49.37 65.67
CA ALA A 355 43.90 -49.03 66.43
C ALA A 355 45.17 -49.56 65.76
N VAL A 356 46.24 -48.77 65.78
CA VAL A 356 47.63 -49.27 65.83
C VAL A 356 48.44 -48.31 66.70
N LYS A 357 49.15 -48.88 67.68
CA LYS A 357 50.03 -48.24 68.67
C LYS A 357 51.44 -47.93 68.08
N PRO A 358 52.27 -47.12 68.77
CA PRO A 358 53.37 -46.35 68.19
C PRO A 358 54.77 -46.97 68.41
N ARG A 359 55.80 -46.43 67.75
CA ARG A 359 57.21 -46.38 68.20
C ARG A 359 57.98 -45.35 67.35
N THR A 360 58.34 -44.20 67.94
CA THR A 360 59.70 -43.77 68.41
C THR A 360 60.72 -43.66 67.27
N LYS A 361 61.52 -42.60 67.14
CA LYS A 361 61.92 -41.53 68.06
C LYS A 361 62.37 -40.33 67.22
#